data_AF-A0AAV4IQC1-F1
#
_entry.id   AF-A0AAV4IQC1-F1
#
_cell.length_a   1.000
_cell.length_b   1.000
_cell.length_c   1.000
_cell.angle_alpha   90.00
_cell.angle_beta   90.00
_cell.angle_gamma   90.00
#
_symmetry.space_group_name_H-M   'P 1'
#
loop_
_entity.id
_entity.type
_entity.pdbx_description
1 polymer ?
#
loop_
_entity_poly.entity_id
_entity_poly.type
_entity_poly.pdbx_seq_one_letter_code
_entity_poly.pdbx_strand_id
1 'polypeptide(L)'
;MIMAGDDEDELNRLLTQSYYSRIHNLFSSLAFDNPNGGAWTQGWKVSYPKDRWTADKKLKIILVPHTHCDPGWVKTYEVYYRTQTKHILDSFVPKLEQNRKYKFMFTEMSYFSWWWSDIDDSLRERVTTNRLCKVTTNPLSKVTTCLANHLSKVTICLANHLSKVTTCVANCLCYVPKSGWSIDPFGYSSTMAYLLKRSNFHSMLIQRVHYSIKKHLAKNTQLEFMWRQHWDNTGSTDIYTHMMPFYSYDVPHTCGPEPAVCCQFDFRRLPGSPYRCPWHTDPKPITSLNVAERARTILDQWKKKATLYK
;
A
#
# COMPACT_ATOMS: atom_id res chain seq x y z
N MET A 1 -4.40 -3.77 -5.22
CA MET A 1 -3.68 -3.99 -6.48
C MET A 1 -4.50 -4.95 -7.33
N ILE A 2 -5.42 -4.43 -8.14
CA ILE A 2 -6.12 -5.23 -9.15
C ILE A 2 -5.13 -5.33 -10.32
N MET A 3 -4.64 -6.52 -10.61
CA MET A 3 -3.84 -6.77 -11.80
C MET A 3 -4.81 -7.36 -12.82
N ALA A 4 -5.29 -6.52 -13.75
CA ALA A 4 -5.93 -6.99 -14.97
C ALA A 4 -4.85 -7.58 -15.88
N GLY A 5 -5.11 -8.78 -16.39
CA GLY A 5 -4.26 -9.42 -17.38
C GLY A 5 -4.57 -8.88 -18.77
N ASP A 6 -3.50 -8.75 -19.54
CA ASP A 6 -3.38 -8.87 -20.99
C ASP A 6 -4.40 -8.10 -21.84
N ASP A 7 -4.23 -6.78 -21.87
CA ASP A 7 -4.29 -5.99 -23.12
C ASP A 7 -3.52 -4.66 -22.93
N GLU A 8 -2.18 -4.70 -23.02
CA GLU A 8 -1.32 -3.51 -22.85
C GLU A 8 -1.61 -2.43 -23.90
N ASP A 9 -2.10 -2.82 -25.08
CA ASP A 9 -2.37 -1.89 -26.19
C ASP A 9 -3.74 -1.20 -26.07
N GLU A 10 -4.76 -1.88 -25.54
CA GLU A 10 -6.04 -1.25 -25.23
C GLU A 10 -5.95 -0.31 -24.02
N LEU A 11 -5.15 -0.68 -23.00
CA LEU A 11 -4.85 0.17 -21.85
C LEU A 11 -4.09 1.44 -22.28
N ASN A 12 -3.09 1.30 -23.17
CA ASN A 12 -2.34 2.45 -23.70
C ASN A 12 -3.20 3.37 -24.57
N ARG A 13 -4.17 2.84 -25.34
CA ARG A 13 -5.13 3.67 -26.10
C ARG A 13 -6.15 4.38 -25.22
N LEU A 14 -6.65 3.73 -24.18
CA LEU A 14 -7.58 4.36 -23.22
C LEU A 14 -6.90 5.38 -22.29
N LEU A 15 -5.57 5.31 -22.13
CA LEU A 15 -4.78 6.24 -21.32
C LEU A 15 -4.21 7.43 -22.11
N THR A 16 -4.20 7.39 -23.45
CA THR A 16 -3.58 8.44 -24.28
C THR A 16 -4.52 9.58 -24.69
N GLN A 17 -5.84 9.45 -24.50
CA GLN A 17 -6.81 10.43 -25.03
C GLN A 17 -7.62 11.23 -23.99
N SER A 18 -7.27 11.18 -22.70
CA SER A 18 -8.04 11.86 -21.66
C SER A 18 -7.16 12.55 -20.62
N TYR A 19 -7.09 13.88 -20.72
CA TYR A 19 -6.74 14.81 -19.65
C TYR A 19 -5.42 14.56 -18.92
N TYR A 20 -4.31 15.08 -19.46
CA TYR A 20 -3.19 15.51 -18.62
C TYR A 20 -3.66 16.67 -17.74
N SER A 21 -4.31 16.37 -16.61
CA SER A 21 -4.51 17.36 -15.56
C SER A 21 -3.14 17.67 -14.96
N ARG A 22 -2.44 18.66 -15.54
CA ARG A 22 -1.31 19.27 -14.85
C ARG A 22 -1.78 19.61 -13.45
N ILE A 23 -1.07 19.12 -12.44
CA ILE A 23 -1.48 19.28 -11.04
C ILE A 23 -1.75 20.76 -10.73
N HIS A 24 -1.03 21.69 -11.36
CA HIS A 24 -1.27 23.13 -11.29
C HIS A 24 -2.70 23.52 -11.73
N ASN A 25 -3.15 23.04 -12.89
CA ASN A 25 -4.51 23.30 -13.39
C ASN A 25 -5.56 22.69 -12.45
N LEU A 26 -5.28 21.50 -11.90
CA LEU A 26 -6.17 20.88 -10.93
C LEU A 26 -6.28 21.77 -9.68
N PHE A 27 -5.16 22.23 -9.11
CA PHE A 27 -5.15 23.12 -7.96
C PHE A 27 -5.96 24.40 -8.22
N SER A 28 -5.79 25.04 -9.38
CA SER A 28 -6.57 26.24 -9.74
C SER A 28 -8.07 25.98 -9.90
N SER A 29 -8.47 24.74 -10.20
CA SER A 29 -9.88 24.36 -10.40
C SER A 29 -10.62 23.92 -9.13
N LEU A 30 -9.88 23.59 -8.05
CA LEU A 30 -10.47 23.06 -6.82
C LEU A 30 -10.87 24.19 -5.88
N ALA A 31 -12.08 24.10 -5.31
CA ALA A 31 -12.57 25.05 -4.31
C ALA A 31 -11.89 24.90 -2.93
N PHE A 32 -11.27 23.75 -2.66
CA PHE A 32 -10.71 23.38 -1.35
C PHE A 32 -11.68 23.55 -0.18
N ASP A 33 -12.97 23.34 -0.44
CA ASP A 33 -14.00 23.27 0.58
C ASP A 33 -13.87 22.01 1.44
N ASN A 34 -14.37 22.07 2.68
CA ASN A 34 -14.34 20.95 3.62
C ASN A 34 -15.74 20.55 4.13
N PRO A 35 -16.70 20.25 3.23
CA PRO A 35 -18.02 19.78 3.65
C PRO A 35 -17.93 18.37 4.24
N ASN A 36 -18.76 18.10 5.24
CA ASN A 36 -18.83 16.78 5.87
C ASN A 36 -19.48 15.74 4.93
N GLY A 37 -18.69 14.77 4.46
CA GLY A 37 -19.10 13.69 3.58
C GLY A 37 -19.83 12.52 4.27
N GLY A 38 -20.07 12.60 5.58
CA GLY A 38 -20.67 11.54 6.39
C GLY A 38 -19.61 10.59 6.97
N ALA A 39 -19.84 9.27 6.91
CA ALA A 39 -18.91 8.28 7.44
C ALA A 39 -17.50 8.38 6.81
N TRP A 40 -17.44 8.68 5.51
CA TRP A 40 -16.23 9.19 4.87
C TRP A 40 -16.23 10.72 4.92
N THR A 41 -15.72 11.28 6.01
CA THR A 41 -15.82 12.71 6.34
C THR A 41 -15.31 13.65 5.26
N GLN A 42 -14.22 13.28 4.56
CA GLN A 42 -13.61 14.08 3.48
C GLN A 42 -14.08 13.69 2.08
N GLY A 43 -15.08 12.81 1.96
CA GLY A 43 -15.56 12.29 0.69
C GLY A 43 -17.05 12.49 0.48
N TRP A 44 -17.75 11.39 0.22
CA TRP A 44 -19.20 11.32 0.02
C TRP A 44 -19.72 9.93 0.37
N LYS A 45 -21.04 9.77 0.42
CA LYS A 45 -21.67 8.45 0.56
C LYS A 45 -21.47 7.62 -0.72
N VAL A 46 -20.54 6.67 -0.68
CA VAL A 46 -20.24 5.79 -1.81
C VAL A 46 -21.35 4.75 -2.00
N SER A 47 -21.80 4.58 -3.23
CA SER A 47 -22.75 3.54 -3.64
C SER A 47 -22.25 2.82 -4.89
N TYR A 48 -22.79 1.63 -5.17
CA TYR A 48 -22.40 0.82 -6.33
C TYR A 48 -23.63 0.09 -6.90
N PRO A 49 -23.70 -0.11 -8.23
CA PRO A 49 -24.73 -0.95 -8.85
C PRO A 49 -24.63 -2.40 -8.34
N LYS A 50 -25.78 -3.04 -8.10
CA LYS A 50 -25.83 -4.42 -7.56
C LYS A 50 -25.20 -5.45 -8.51
N ASP A 51 -25.26 -5.17 -9.81
CA ASP A 51 -24.80 -5.97 -10.93
C ASP A 51 -23.35 -5.66 -11.37
N ARG A 52 -22.64 -4.72 -10.72
CA ARG A 52 -21.24 -4.39 -11.08
C ARG A 52 -20.29 -5.59 -10.99
N TRP A 53 -20.60 -6.55 -10.11
CA TRP A 53 -19.84 -7.79 -9.96
C TRP A 53 -20.76 -9.00 -10.01
N THR A 54 -20.48 -9.87 -10.96
CA THR A 54 -21.24 -11.08 -11.28
C THR A 54 -20.37 -12.33 -11.08
N ALA A 55 -20.92 -13.52 -11.37
CA ALA A 55 -20.18 -14.76 -11.27
C ALA A 55 -19.02 -14.85 -12.28
N ASP A 56 -19.21 -14.26 -13.47
CA ASP A 56 -18.25 -14.12 -14.56
C ASP A 56 -17.32 -12.91 -14.40
N LYS A 57 -17.75 -11.86 -13.68
CA LYS A 57 -16.94 -10.65 -13.39
C LYS A 57 -16.73 -10.45 -11.89
N LYS A 58 -15.84 -11.24 -11.29
CA LYS A 58 -15.55 -11.20 -9.84
C LYS A 58 -14.62 -10.05 -9.45
N LEU A 59 -14.85 -9.48 -8.26
CA LEU A 59 -13.92 -8.55 -7.62
C LEU A 59 -12.75 -9.31 -6.99
N LYS A 60 -11.52 -9.04 -7.44
CA LYS A 60 -10.30 -9.61 -6.85
C LYS A 60 -9.78 -8.72 -5.72
N ILE A 61 -9.78 -9.24 -4.50
CA ILE A 61 -9.27 -8.56 -3.31
C ILE A 61 -7.89 -9.10 -2.95
N ILE A 62 -6.92 -8.20 -2.79
CA ILE A 62 -5.58 -8.53 -2.30
C ILE A 62 -5.37 -7.84 -0.97
N LEU A 63 -5.27 -8.63 0.10
CA LEU A 63 -4.90 -8.15 1.42
C LEU A 63 -3.38 -8.13 1.53
N VAL A 64 -2.82 -6.99 1.94
CA VAL A 64 -1.38 -6.79 2.06
C VAL A 64 -1.06 -6.42 3.51
N PRO A 65 -0.80 -7.41 4.38
CA PRO A 65 -0.31 -7.15 5.72
C PRO A 65 1.04 -6.42 5.63
N HIS A 66 1.16 -5.31 6.34
CA HIS A 66 2.38 -4.51 6.39
C HIS A 66 2.61 -4.03 7.82
N THR A 67 3.84 -3.61 8.10
CA THR A 67 4.19 -2.83 9.28
C THR A 67 4.86 -1.55 8.83
N HIS A 68 4.65 -0.47 9.58
CA HIS A 68 5.37 0.78 9.38
C HIS A 68 6.28 0.99 10.59
N CYS A 69 7.58 1.12 10.34
CA CYS A 69 8.59 1.18 11.39
C CYS A 69 9.46 2.43 11.22
N ASP A 70 9.09 3.53 11.87
CA ASP A 70 9.87 4.77 11.83
C ASP A 70 11.31 4.57 12.32
N PRO A 71 12.34 4.88 11.49
CA PRO A 71 13.73 4.82 11.91
C PRO A 71 14.12 6.04 12.76
N GLY A 72 13.38 6.27 13.85
CA GLY A 72 13.46 7.45 14.70
C GLY A 72 12.27 8.38 14.53
N TRP A 73 11.52 8.60 15.63
CA TRP A 73 10.40 9.54 15.71
C TRP A 73 10.18 9.92 17.19
N VAL A 74 9.25 9.26 17.88
CA VAL A 74 9.03 9.44 19.34
C VAL A 74 10.09 8.68 20.16
N LYS A 75 10.64 7.60 19.61
CA LYS A 75 11.80 6.89 20.17
C LYS A 75 12.97 6.98 19.20
N THR A 76 14.19 6.77 19.69
CA THR A 76 15.37 6.70 18.83
C THR A 76 15.37 5.43 17.98
N TYR A 77 16.15 5.43 16.91
CA TYR A 77 16.32 4.29 16.01
C TYR A 77 16.61 2.97 16.76
N GLU A 78 17.59 2.99 17.67
CA GLU A 78 18.00 1.84 18.49
C GLU A 78 16.92 1.38 19.49
N VAL A 79 16.24 2.33 20.16
CA VAL A 79 15.20 1.97 21.12
C VAL A 79 14.01 1.32 20.40
N TYR A 80 13.61 1.84 19.23
CA TYR A 80 12.61 1.17 18.39
C TYR A 80 13.05 -0.23 17.98
N TYR A 81 14.30 -0.38 17.53
CA TYR A 81 14.82 -1.69 17.12
C TYR A 81 14.72 -2.72 18.24
N ARG A 82 15.29 -2.41 19.41
CA ARG A 82 15.37 -3.34 20.54
C ARG A 82 14.03 -3.66 21.19
N THR A 83 13.11 -2.70 21.23
CA THR A 83 11.85 -2.86 21.97
C THR A 83 10.67 -3.29 21.10
N GLN A 84 10.75 -3.14 19.78
CA GLN A 84 9.62 -3.35 18.87
C GLN A 84 10.03 -4.02 17.56
N THR A 85 10.87 -3.38 16.74
CA THR A 85 11.10 -3.82 15.35
C THR A 85 11.76 -5.19 15.28
N LYS A 86 12.72 -5.49 16.16
CA LYS A 86 13.34 -6.81 16.24
C LYS A 86 12.31 -7.89 16.53
N HIS A 87 11.40 -7.67 17.49
CA HIS A 87 10.36 -8.67 17.82
C HIS A 87 9.37 -8.88 16.66
N ILE A 88 9.04 -7.83 15.91
CA ILE A 88 8.23 -7.96 14.68
C ILE A 88 8.99 -8.85 13.68
N LEU A 89 10.28 -8.57 13.46
CA LEU A 89 11.12 -9.31 12.52
C LEU A 89 11.39 -10.77 12.95
N ASP A 90 11.62 -11.03 14.24
CA ASP A 90 11.79 -12.38 14.76
C ASP A 90 10.50 -13.21 14.64
N SER A 91 9.34 -12.56 14.72
CA SER A 91 8.04 -13.24 14.68
C SER A 91 7.53 -13.60 13.29
N PHE A 92 7.98 -12.91 12.22
CA PHE A 92 7.34 -13.12 10.91
C PHE A 92 7.74 -14.43 10.25
N VAL A 93 9.01 -14.87 10.35
CA VAL A 93 9.44 -16.12 9.70
C VAL A 93 8.64 -17.32 10.21
N PRO A 94 8.54 -17.57 11.54
CA PRO A 94 7.71 -18.65 12.06
C PRO A 94 6.23 -18.51 11.67
N LYS A 95 5.72 -17.28 11.56
CA LYS A 95 4.33 -17.04 11.15
C LYS A 95 4.09 -17.37 9.68
N LEU A 96 5.01 -17.01 8.78
CA LEU A 96 4.90 -17.35 7.36
C LEU A 96 5.05 -18.86 7.13
N GLU A 97 5.88 -19.54 7.93
CA GLU A 97 6.02 -21.00 7.90
C GLU A 97 4.73 -21.74 8.29
N GLN A 98 3.96 -21.19 9.24
CA GLN A 98 2.67 -21.78 9.67
C GLN A 98 1.63 -21.86 8.55
N ASN A 99 1.69 -20.95 7.56
CA ASN A 99 0.76 -20.96 6.45
C ASN A 99 1.36 -20.31 5.20
N ARG A 100 1.59 -21.12 4.15
CA ARG A 100 2.14 -20.68 2.85
C ARG A 100 1.32 -19.60 2.15
N LYS A 101 0.06 -19.37 2.55
CA LYS A 101 -0.81 -18.31 2.02
C LYS A 101 -0.55 -16.96 2.70
N TYR A 102 0.06 -16.92 3.88
CA TYR A 102 0.36 -15.67 4.55
C TYR A 102 1.39 -14.89 3.77
N LYS A 103 1.13 -13.58 3.67
CA LYS A 103 1.98 -12.60 3.04
C LYS A 103 2.28 -11.52 4.06
N PHE A 104 3.43 -10.89 3.91
CA PHE A 104 3.86 -9.76 4.73
C PHE A 104 4.60 -8.78 3.83
N MET A 105 4.63 -7.50 4.18
CA MET A 105 5.38 -6.46 3.49
C MET A 105 6.16 -5.70 4.57
N PHE A 106 7.46 -5.55 4.35
CA PHE A 106 8.34 -4.79 5.23
C PHE A 106 9.03 -3.71 4.42
N THR A 107 9.43 -2.60 5.00
CA THR A 107 9.65 -1.38 4.23
C THR A 107 11.03 -0.78 4.54
N GLU A 108 11.34 -0.66 5.84
CA GLU A 108 12.48 0.10 6.32
C GLU A 108 13.77 -0.73 6.38
N MET A 109 14.51 -0.73 5.28
CA MET A 109 15.69 -1.58 5.08
C MET A 109 16.85 -1.32 6.03
N SER A 110 16.92 -0.16 6.68
CA SER A 110 17.86 0.08 7.76
C SER A 110 17.66 -0.94 8.89
N TYR A 111 16.42 -1.13 9.33
CA TYR A 111 16.08 -2.13 10.35
C TYR A 111 16.27 -3.55 9.85
N PHE A 112 15.88 -3.84 8.60
CA PHE A 112 16.07 -5.18 8.04
C PHE A 112 17.56 -5.55 7.98
N SER A 113 18.42 -4.62 7.54
CA SER A 113 19.86 -4.84 7.47
C SER A 113 20.48 -5.09 8.84
N TRP A 114 20.05 -4.35 9.87
CA TRP A 114 20.50 -4.59 11.25
C TRP A 114 20.02 -5.95 11.76
N TRP A 115 18.75 -6.26 11.55
CA TRP A 115 18.21 -7.57 11.90
C TRP A 115 18.95 -8.72 11.20
N TRP A 116 19.24 -8.56 9.91
CA TRP A 116 19.98 -9.55 9.13
C TRP A 116 21.38 -9.84 9.69
N SER A 117 22.08 -8.82 10.22
CA SER A 117 23.38 -9.01 10.87
C SER A 117 23.27 -9.69 12.24
N ASP A 118 22.14 -9.53 12.95
CA ASP A 118 21.94 -10.08 14.29
C ASP A 118 21.49 -11.54 14.33
N ILE A 119 20.86 -12.05 13.26
CA ILE A 119 20.34 -13.42 13.22
C ILE A 119 21.41 -14.46 12.88
N ASP A 120 21.22 -15.69 13.35
CA ASP A 120 22.10 -16.82 13.02
C ASP A 120 21.91 -17.34 11.59
N ASP A 121 22.84 -18.16 11.12
CA ASP A 121 22.83 -18.71 9.77
C ASP A 121 21.63 -19.64 9.50
N SER A 122 21.12 -20.32 10.53
CA SER A 122 19.92 -21.16 10.43
C SER A 122 18.67 -20.34 10.12
N LEU A 123 18.48 -19.21 10.81
CA LEU A 123 17.39 -18.28 10.53
C LEU A 123 17.59 -17.57 9.18
N ARG A 124 18.82 -17.19 8.82
CA ARG A 124 19.11 -16.64 7.47
C ARG A 124 18.74 -17.62 6.38
N GLU A 125 19.12 -18.89 6.51
CA GLU A 125 18.75 -19.95 5.57
C GLU A 125 17.23 -20.11 5.49
N ARG A 126 16.51 -20.09 6.62
CA ARG A 126 15.04 -20.13 6.61
C ARG A 126 14.42 -18.93 5.89
N VAL A 127 14.97 -17.73 6.05
CA VAL A 127 14.49 -16.55 5.31
C VAL A 127 14.72 -16.75 3.80
N THR A 128 15.91 -17.18 3.38
CA THR A 128 16.23 -17.34 1.95
C THR A 128 15.46 -18.49 1.32
N THR A 129 15.30 -19.62 2.02
CA THR A 129 14.62 -20.84 1.52
C THR A 129 13.10 -20.76 1.56
N ASN A 130 12.48 -20.11 2.57
CA ASN A 130 11.02 -19.98 2.70
C ASN A 130 10.39 -18.91 1.79
N ARG A 131 10.99 -18.64 0.63
CA ARG A 131 10.39 -17.87 -0.47
C ARG A 131 10.27 -16.36 -0.25
N LEU A 132 11.04 -15.76 0.66
CA LEU A 132 11.26 -14.31 0.57
C LEU A 132 12.00 -13.94 -0.74
N CYS A 133 12.70 -14.91 -1.33
CA CYS A 133 13.50 -14.77 -2.55
C CYS A 133 12.86 -15.39 -3.83
N LYS A 134 11.69 -16.02 -3.75
CA LYS A 134 11.03 -16.63 -4.93
C LYS A 134 9.81 -15.82 -5.37
N VAL A 135 10.03 -14.86 -6.28
CA VAL A 135 8.97 -14.45 -7.21
C VAL A 135 8.71 -15.64 -8.13
N THR A 136 7.69 -16.43 -7.81
CA THR A 136 7.18 -17.42 -8.76
C THR A 136 6.52 -16.65 -9.89
N THR A 137 7.07 -16.77 -11.10
CA THR A 137 6.46 -16.37 -12.37
C THR A 137 5.26 -17.28 -12.64
N ASN A 138 4.21 -17.12 -11.85
CA ASN A 138 2.89 -17.64 -12.16
C ASN A 138 1.89 -16.49 -11.92
N PRO A 139 1.08 -16.09 -12.92
CA PRO A 139 0.15 -14.96 -12.82
C PRO A 139 -0.84 -15.06 -11.65
N LEU A 140 -0.95 -16.24 -11.02
CA LEU A 140 -1.85 -16.55 -9.91
C LEU A 140 -1.25 -16.41 -8.49
N SER A 141 0.05 -16.11 -8.33
CA SER A 141 0.73 -16.05 -7.01
C SER A 141 1.57 -14.78 -6.77
N LYS A 142 1.14 -13.64 -7.32
CA LYS A 142 1.87 -12.37 -7.17
C LYS A 142 1.70 -11.77 -5.77
N VAL A 143 2.83 -11.30 -5.23
CA VAL A 143 3.10 -10.71 -3.90
C VAL A 143 3.47 -11.74 -2.83
N THR A 144 4.73 -12.16 -2.86
CA THR A 144 5.44 -12.73 -1.70
C THR A 144 6.45 -11.67 -1.31
N THR A 145 6.11 -10.89 -0.28
CA THR A 145 6.97 -9.85 0.31
C THR A 145 7.41 -8.72 -0.61
N CYS A 146 6.71 -7.59 -0.50
CA CYS A 146 7.24 -6.35 -1.02
C CYS A 146 8.19 -5.77 0.04
N LEU A 147 9.42 -5.51 -0.37
CA LEU A 147 10.31 -4.59 0.33
C LEU A 147 10.22 -3.26 -0.39
N ALA A 148 9.75 -2.22 0.28
CA ALA A 148 9.45 -0.98 -0.40
C ALA A 148 9.71 0.22 0.50
N ASN A 149 10.33 1.26 -0.04
CA ASN A 149 11.05 2.23 0.79
C ASN A 149 10.22 3.48 1.14
N HIS A 150 10.24 3.89 2.41
CA HIS A 150 9.87 5.25 2.82
C HIS A 150 10.98 6.24 2.45
N LEU A 151 10.76 7.00 1.38
CA LEU A 151 11.68 8.04 0.94
C LEU A 151 11.04 9.43 1.16
N SER A 152 11.51 10.18 2.16
CA SER A 152 10.93 11.47 2.58
C SER A 152 11.80 12.72 2.35
N LYS A 153 13.02 12.62 1.79
CA LYS A 153 13.91 13.79 1.53
C LYS A 153 14.46 13.81 0.11
N VAL A 154 14.59 14.97 -0.51
CA VAL A 154 14.94 15.18 -1.95
C VAL A 154 16.47 15.19 -2.20
N THR A 155 16.91 14.45 -3.24
CA THR A 155 18.23 14.46 -3.94
C THR A 155 19.49 13.92 -3.22
N ILE A 156 20.47 13.40 -4.02
CA ILE A 156 21.71 12.61 -3.77
C ILE A 156 21.62 11.53 -2.67
N CYS A 157 21.23 11.90 -1.46
CA CYS A 157 20.89 10.98 -0.38
C CYS A 157 19.84 9.94 -0.82
N LEU A 158 18.86 10.32 -1.64
CA LEU A 158 17.88 9.37 -2.22
C LEU A 158 18.52 8.31 -3.11
N ALA A 159 19.38 8.73 -4.04
CA ALA A 159 20.03 7.81 -4.97
C ALA A 159 21.02 6.89 -4.23
N ASN A 160 21.79 7.44 -3.30
CA ASN A 160 22.71 6.67 -2.46
C ASN A 160 21.96 5.70 -1.53
N HIS A 161 20.85 6.13 -0.94
CA HIS A 161 20.02 5.27 -0.10
C HIS A 161 19.34 4.19 -0.94
N LEU A 162 18.75 4.53 -2.09
CA LEU A 162 18.13 3.57 -3.01
C LEU A 162 19.14 2.56 -3.54
N SER A 163 20.36 3.01 -3.86
CA SER A 163 21.48 2.15 -4.25
C SER A 163 21.89 1.21 -3.12
N LYS A 164 22.14 1.72 -1.90
CA LYS A 164 22.48 0.90 -0.72
C LYS A 164 21.40 -0.13 -0.40
N VAL A 165 20.14 0.28 -0.48
CA VAL A 165 18.99 -0.60 -0.29
C VAL A 165 18.94 -1.68 -1.38
N THR A 166 19.06 -1.31 -2.65
CA THR A 166 19.01 -2.25 -3.76
C THR A 166 20.15 -3.26 -3.66
N THR A 167 21.35 -2.80 -3.32
CA THR A 167 22.52 -3.66 -3.09
C THR A 167 22.32 -4.56 -1.87
N CYS A 168 21.78 -4.06 -0.76
CA CYS A 168 21.48 -4.87 0.42
C CYS A 168 20.44 -5.95 0.12
N VAL A 169 19.33 -5.62 -0.54
CA VAL A 169 18.31 -6.61 -0.91
C VAL A 169 18.84 -7.61 -1.94
N ALA A 170 19.64 -7.16 -2.91
CA ALA A 170 20.28 -8.06 -3.87
C ALA A 170 21.28 -9.01 -3.18
N ASN A 171 22.07 -8.53 -2.23
CA ASN A 171 23.07 -9.34 -1.55
C ASN A 171 22.48 -10.23 -0.44
N CYS A 172 21.47 -9.75 0.30
CA CYS A 172 20.84 -10.48 1.38
C CYS A 172 19.75 -11.45 0.88
N LEU A 173 19.00 -11.06 -0.16
CA LEU A 173 17.77 -11.75 -0.58
C LEU A 173 17.72 -12.08 -2.08
N CYS A 174 18.77 -11.77 -2.86
CA CYS A 174 18.80 -12.01 -4.30
C CYS A 174 17.57 -11.48 -5.06
N TYR A 175 16.99 -10.37 -4.58
CA TYR A 175 15.78 -9.78 -5.14
C TYR A 175 15.94 -8.28 -5.35
N VAL A 176 15.34 -7.76 -6.43
CA VAL A 176 15.29 -6.31 -6.69
C VAL A 176 13.82 -5.90 -6.77
N PRO A 177 13.32 -5.09 -5.82
CA PRO A 177 11.94 -4.61 -5.84
C PRO A 177 11.61 -3.87 -7.15
N LYS A 178 10.38 -4.08 -7.63
CA LYS A 178 9.83 -3.41 -8.83
C LYS A 178 8.72 -2.42 -8.54
N SER A 179 8.33 -2.30 -7.28
CA SER A 179 7.24 -1.45 -6.81
C SER A 179 7.64 -0.67 -5.57
N GLY A 180 7.47 0.65 -5.62
CA GLY A 180 7.68 1.55 -4.47
C GLY A 180 6.46 1.61 -3.56
N TRP A 181 6.67 1.84 -2.26
CA TRP A 181 5.62 1.94 -1.25
C TRP A 181 5.96 3.10 -0.33
N SER A 182 5.15 4.14 -0.36
CA SER A 182 5.45 5.37 0.34
C SER A 182 4.20 5.90 1.00
N ILE A 183 3.91 5.46 2.22
CA ILE A 183 2.64 5.76 2.88
C ILE A 183 2.68 6.94 3.86
N ASP A 184 3.86 7.32 4.34
CA ASP A 184 4.00 8.30 5.42
C ASP A 184 4.78 9.61 5.12
N PRO A 185 5.45 9.83 3.97
CA PRO A 185 5.97 11.17 3.68
C PRO A 185 4.88 12.23 3.65
N PHE A 186 5.14 13.42 4.20
CA PHE A 186 4.17 14.52 4.23
C PHE A 186 4.13 15.25 2.87
N GLY A 187 3.43 14.63 1.91
CA GLY A 187 3.40 15.06 0.52
C GLY A 187 4.44 14.31 -0.33
N TYR A 188 4.32 14.46 -1.65
CA TYR A 188 5.15 13.73 -2.61
C TYR A 188 5.66 14.65 -3.71
N SER A 189 6.86 14.34 -4.21
CA SER A 189 7.50 15.04 -5.31
C SER A 189 7.61 14.13 -6.53
N SER A 190 7.46 14.71 -7.74
CA SER A 190 7.68 13.99 -9.00
C SER A 190 9.13 13.50 -9.12
N THR A 191 10.09 14.08 -8.38
CA THR A 191 11.47 13.57 -8.29
C THR A 191 11.50 12.11 -7.84
N MET A 192 10.60 11.69 -6.92
CA MET A 192 10.54 10.31 -6.46
C MET A 192 10.15 9.35 -7.58
N ALA A 193 9.09 9.71 -8.31
CA ALA A 193 8.61 8.96 -9.47
C ALA A 193 9.72 8.80 -10.52
N TYR A 194 10.45 9.88 -10.81
CA TYR A 194 11.58 9.85 -11.73
C TYR A 194 12.69 8.91 -11.26
N LEU A 195 13.16 9.06 -10.02
CA LEU A 195 14.26 8.25 -9.50
C LEU A 195 13.91 6.76 -9.45
N LEU A 196 12.69 6.41 -9.05
CA LEU A 196 12.21 5.03 -9.07
C LEU A 196 12.17 4.48 -10.49
N LYS A 197 11.61 5.22 -11.45
CA LYS A 197 11.59 4.82 -12.86
C LYS A 197 13.00 4.59 -13.41
N ARG A 198 13.93 5.52 -13.16
CA ARG A 198 15.33 5.41 -13.57
C ARG A 198 16.08 4.28 -12.85
N SER A 199 15.54 3.77 -11.75
CA SER A 199 16.05 2.62 -11.00
C SER A 199 15.30 1.32 -11.33
N ASN A 200 14.64 1.26 -12.50
CA ASN A 200 13.96 0.08 -13.02
C ASN A 200 12.77 -0.41 -12.17
N PHE A 201 12.08 0.52 -11.51
CA PHE A 201 10.75 0.29 -10.94
C PHE A 201 9.66 0.54 -11.99
N HIS A 202 8.59 -0.24 -11.93
CA HIS A 202 7.45 -0.13 -12.84
C HIS A 202 6.23 0.52 -12.18
N SER A 203 6.15 0.47 -10.85
CA SER A 203 5.03 1.05 -10.12
C SER A 203 5.43 1.65 -8.78
N MET A 204 4.55 2.50 -8.23
CA MET A 204 4.68 3.04 -6.89
C MET A 204 3.31 3.28 -6.25
N LEU A 205 3.28 3.31 -4.92
CA LEU A 205 2.11 3.65 -4.13
C LEU A 205 2.38 4.85 -3.24
N ILE A 206 1.39 5.75 -3.17
CA ILE A 206 1.41 6.98 -2.36
C ILE A 206 0.12 7.12 -1.54
N GLN A 207 0.18 7.87 -0.44
CA GLN A 207 -0.93 8.03 0.49
C GLN A 207 -1.19 9.48 0.93
N ARG A 208 -0.26 10.17 1.59
CA ARG A 208 -0.50 11.52 2.17
C ARG A 208 -0.56 12.65 1.11
N VAL A 209 -1.63 12.65 0.33
CA VAL A 209 -2.01 13.68 -0.64
C VAL A 209 -3.19 14.45 -0.09
N HIS A 210 -3.30 15.75 -0.42
CA HIS A 210 -4.38 16.61 0.06
C HIS A 210 -5.77 15.98 -0.18
N TYR A 211 -6.64 16.03 0.83
CA TYR A 211 -7.92 15.32 0.79
C TYR A 211 -8.84 15.78 -0.36
N SER A 212 -8.84 17.08 -0.71
CA SER A 212 -9.60 17.59 -1.85
C SER A 212 -9.12 16.99 -3.19
N ILE A 213 -7.82 16.71 -3.33
CA ILE A 213 -7.25 16.04 -4.50
C ILE A 213 -7.69 14.57 -4.50
N LYS A 214 -7.57 13.87 -3.38
CA LYS A 214 -8.09 12.49 -3.23
C LYS A 214 -9.57 12.42 -3.62
N LYS A 215 -10.39 13.34 -3.11
CA LYS A 215 -11.83 13.44 -3.41
C LYS A 215 -12.07 13.66 -4.90
N HIS A 216 -11.36 14.59 -5.53
CA HIS A 216 -11.49 14.86 -6.96
C HIS A 216 -11.07 13.67 -7.82
N LEU A 217 -9.89 13.09 -7.58
CA LEU A 217 -9.40 11.95 -8.35
C LEU A 217 -10.27 10.72 -8.13
N ALA A 218 -10.76 10.48 -6.91
CA ALA A 218 -11.66 9.37 -6.61
C ALA A 218 -13.00 9.49 -7.35
N LYS A 219 -13.58 10.71 -7.47
CA LYS A 219 -14.82 10.94 -8.23
C LYS A 219 -14.65 10.62 -9.71
N ASN A 220 -13.46 10.86 -10.25
CA ASN A 220 -13.14 10.65 -11.65
C ASN A 220 -12.47 9.30 -11.93
N THR A 221 -12.35 8.40 -10.94
CA THR A 221 -11.62 7.12 -11.05
C THR A 221 -10.17 7.27 -11.56
N GLN A 222 -9.51 8.35 -11.12
CA GLN A 222 -8.14 8.75 -11.49
C GLN A 222 -7.15 8.61 -10.32
N LEU A 223 -7.45 7.76 -9.34
CA LEU A 223 -6.50 7.42 -8.25
C LEU A 223 -5.35 6.52 -8.73
N GLU A 224 -5.47 5.96 -9.93
CA GLU A 224 -4.41 5.21 -10.60
C GLU A 224 -4.07 5.93 -11.91
N PHE A 225 -2.80 6.29 -12.09
CA PHE A 225 -2.34 7.11 -13.20
C PHE A 225 -0.86 6.87 -13.53
N MET A 226 -0.45 7.22 -14.76
CA MET A 226 0.96 7.26 -15.14
C MET A 226 1.55 8.59 -14.69
N TRP A 227 2.45 8.56 -13.72
CA TRP A 227 3.10 9.77 -13.22
C TRP A 227 4.31 10.12 -14.07
N ARG A 228 4.12 11.07 -14.99
CA ARG A 228 5.15 11.60 -15.90
C ARG A 228 5.86 12.83 -15.34
N GLN A 229 7.12 13.04 -15.70
CA GLN A 229 7.77 14.32 -15.49
C GLN A 229 7.21 15.41 -16.41
N HIS A 230 7.13 16.65 -15.93
CA HIS A 230 6.47 17.73 -16.66
C HIS A 230 7.17 18.14 -17.97
N TRP A 231 8.47 17.87 -18.10
CA TRP A 231 9.26 18.13 -19.30
C TRP A 231 9.29 16.95 -20.28
N ASP A 232 8.78 15.78 -19.88
CA ASP A 232 8.84 14.59 -20.71
C ASP A 232 7.64 14.54 -21.65
N ASN A 233 7.91 14.74 -22.94
CA ASN A 233 6.90 14.66 -24.00
C ASN A 233 6.77 13.24 -24.60
N THR A 234 7.69 12.33 -24.25
CA THR A 234 7.80 10.99 -24.84
C THR A 234 7.16 9.90 -23.99
N GLY A 235 6.99 10.15 -22.69
CA GLY A 235 6.53 9.14 -21.72
C GLY A 235 7.61 8.19 -21.21
N SER A 236 8.88 8.41 -21.57
CA SER A 236 10.02 7.63 -21.07
C SER A 236 10.13 7.62 -19.53
N THR A 237 9.59 8.63 -18.86
CA THR A 237 9.60 8.78 -17.39
C THR A 237 8.35 8.24 -16.70
N ASP A 238 7.41 7.65 -17.43
CA ASP A 238 6.15 7.17 -16.87
C ASP A 238 6.36 6.03 -15.87
N ILE A 239 5.78 6.19 -14.68
CA ILE A 239 5.67 5.15 -13.67
C ILE A 239 4.21 5.03 -13.22
N TYR A 240 3.70 3.80 -13.17
CA TYR A 240 2.34 3.54 -12.71
C TYR A 240 2.22 3.90 -11.22
N THR A 241 1.32 4.80 -10.86
CA THR A 241 1.17 5.29 -9.50
C THR A 241 -0.23 4.96 -8.98
N HIS A 242 -0.29 4.28 -7.83
CA HIS A 242 -1.51 4.03 -7.09
C HIS A 242 -1.61 5.00 -5.90
N MET A 243 -2.61 5.87 -5.91
CA MET A 243 -2.95 6.73 -4.77
C MET A 243 -4.00 6.04 -3.90
N MET A 244 -3.68 5.87 -2.62
CA MET A 244 -4.65 5.40 -1.64
C MET A 244 -5.75 6.48 -1.42
N PRO A 245 -7.03 6.10 -1.22
CA PRO A 245 -8.14 7.05 -1.36
C PRO A 245 -8.48 7.79 -0.06
N PHE A 246 -8.13 7.22 1.09
CA PHE A 246 -8.65 7.64 2.40
C PHE A 246 -7.61 8.36 3.24
N TYR A 247 -8.00 8.75 4.45
CA TYR A 247 -7.26 9.64 5.34
C TYR A 247 -5.92 9.06 5.83
N SER A 248 -5.91 7.79 6.24
CA SER A 248 -4.76 7.14 6.87
C SER A 248 -4.43 5.81 6.18
N TYR A 249 -3.26 5.25 6.49
CA TYR A 249 -2.82 3.91 6.06
C TYR A 249 -3.09 2.83 7.13
N ASP A 250 -3.69 3.20 8.26
CA ASP A 250 -4.14 2.24 9.27
C ASP A 250 -5.30 1.34 8.77
N VAL A 251 -5.64 0.30 9.53
CA VAL A 251 -6.74 -0.62 9.17
C VAL A 251 -8.10 0.10 9.03
N PRO A 252 -8.51 0.98 9.97
CA PRO A 252 -9.76 1.73 9.84
C PRO A 252 -9.91 2.52 8.54
N HIS A 253 -8.82 3.02 7.96
CA HIS A 253 -8.86 3.83 6.74
C HIS A 253 -8.33 3.10 5.50
N THR A 254 -8.23 1.77 5.52
CA THR A 254 -7.77 1.00 4.35
C THR A 254 -8.76 -0.03 3.85
N CYS A 255 -9.72 -0.48 4.67
CA CYS A 255 -10.70 -1.48 4.24
C CYS A 255 -11.78 -0.90 3.31
N GLY A 256 -12.17 0.37 3.50
CA GLY A 256 -13.28 1.01 2.82
C GLY A 256 -13.54 2.41 3.38
N PRO A 257 -14.61 3.09 2.91
CA PRO A 257 -14.89 4.47 3.29
C PRO A 257 -15.41 4.65 4.72
N GLU A 258 -15.84 3.59 5.41
CA GLU A 258 -16.47 3.68 6.73
C GLU A 258 -15.54 3.16 7.84
N PRO A 259 -14.80 4.04 8.54
CA PRO A 259 -13.79 3.61 9.48
C PRO A 259 -14.38 2.92 10.73
N ALA A 260 -15.62 3.25 11.10
CA ALA A 260 -16.36 2.55 12.15
C ALA A 260 -16.60 1.06 11.82
N VAL A 261 -16.76 0.73 10.54
CA VAL A 261 -16.89 -0.67 10.07
C VAL A 261 -15.50 -1.30 9.98
N CYS A 262 -14.57 -0.62 9.32
CA CYS A 262 -13.21 -1.13 9.11
C CYS A 262 -12.45 -1.42 10.41
N CYS A 263 -12.65 -0.61 11.44
CA CYS A 263 -12.02 -0.83 12.74
C CYS A 263 -12.43 -2.16 13.38
N GLN A 264 -13.64 -2.66 13.09
CA GLN A 264 -14.10 -3.96 13.56
C GLN A 264 -13.41 -5.16 12.87
N PHE A 265 -12.52 -4.89 11.91
CA PHE A 265 -11.67 -5.89 11.26
C PHE A 265 -10.18 -5.68 11.58
N ASP A 266 -9.86 -4.75 12.48
CA ASP A 266 -8.55 -4.64 13.11
C ASP A 266 -8.52 -5.52 14.37
N PHE A 267 -8.19 -6.80 14.21
CA PHE A 267 -8.22 -7.76 15.31
C PHE A 267 -7.18 -7.47 16.41
N ARG A 268 -6.23 -6.55 16.20
CA ARG A 268 -5.38 -6.07 17.29
C ARG A 268 -6.16 -5.27 18.34
N ARG A 269 -7.38 -4.82 18.01
CA ARG A 269 -8.31 -4.07 18.88
C ARG A 269 -9.41 -4.93 19.52
N LEU A 270 -9.27 -6.27 19.50
CA LEU A 270 -10.19 -7.16 20.21
C LEU A 270 -10.29 -6.80 21.70
N PRO A 271 -11.45 -7.03 22.35
CA PRO A 271 -11.60 -6.79 23.78
C PRO A 271 -10.49 -7.48 24.59
N GLY A 272 -9.90 -6.72 25.53
CA GLY A 272 -8.70 -7.13 26.28
C GLY A 272 -7.39 -6.54 25.72
N SER A 273 -7.42 -5.96 24.53
CA SER A 273 -6.33 -5.15 23.99
C SER A 273 -6.29 -3.75 24.62
N PRO A 274 -5.09 -3.13 24.75
CA PRO A 274 -4.98 -1.70 25.08
C PRO A 274 -5.52 -0.78 23.98
N TYR A 275 -5.77 -1.31 22.78
CA TYR A 275 -6.29 -0.53 21.65
C TYR A 275 -7.79 -0.77 21.48
N ARG A 276 -8.55 0.30 21.31
CA ARG A 276 -10.01 0.29 21.11
C ARG A 276 -10.41 0.98 19.82
N CYS A 277 -11.63 0.72 19.34
CA CYS A 277 -12.19 1.46 18.22
C CYS A 277 -12.77 2.80 18.66
N PRO A 278 -12.28 3.95 18.14
CA PRO A 278 -12.80 5.28 18.49
C PRO A 278 -14.30 5.44 18.18
N TRP A 279 -14.83 4.66 17.24
CA TRP A 279 -16.25 4.67 16.85
C TRP A 279 -17.14 3.77 17.72
N HIS A 280 -16.68 3.42 18.92
CA HIS A 280 -17.42 2.67 19.95
C HIS A 280 -17.96 1.30 19.51
N THR A 281 -17.45 0.74 18.41
CA THR A 281 -17.79 -0.59 17.93
C THR A 281 -16.51 -1.38 17.75
N ASP A 282 -16.19 -2.19 18.76
CA ASP A 282 -14.99 -3.02 18.77
C ASP A 282 -15.13 -4.27 17.86
N PRO A 283 -14.01 -4.79 17.34
CA PRO A 283 -13.99 -6.06 16.62
C PRO A 283 -14.48 -7.23 17.49
N LYS A 284 -14.99 -8.27 16.83
CA LYS A 284 -15.40 -9.53 17.45
C LYS A 284 -14.61 -10.69 16.81
N PRO A 285 -14.31 -11.77 17.57
CA PRO A 285 -13.74 -12.97 16.98
C PRO A 285 -14.63 -13.51 15.85
N ILE A 286 -14.02 -13.96 14.75
CA ILE A 286 -14.76 -14.59 13.65
C ILE A 286 -15.05 -16.04 14.04
N THR A 287 -16.33 -16.41 14.00
CA THR A 287 -16.82 -17.75 14.35
C THR A 287 -17.69 -18.29 13.21
N SER A 288 -17.98 -19.59 13.24
CA SER A 288 -18.92 -20.21 12.29
C SER A 288 -20.31 -19.56 12.30
N LEU A 289 -20.73 -18.99 13.44
CA LEU A 289 -22.03 -18.34 13.62
C LEU A 289 -22.10 -16.95 13.00
N ASN A 290 -21.00 -16.18 13.01
CA ASN A 290 -21.01 -14.79 12.53
C ASN A 290 -20.33 -14.58 11.17
N VAL A 291 -19.53 -15.54 10.68
CA VAL A 291 -18.70 -15.36 9.48
C VAL A 291 -19.49 -14.89 8.25
N ALA A 292 -20.72 -15.36 8.07
CA ALA A 292 -21.57 -14.95 6.94
C ALA A 292 -21.96 -13.47 7.01
N GLU A 293 -22.34 -12.97 8.19
CA GLU A 293 -22.65 -11.55 8.40
C GLU A 293 -21.39 -10.70 8.26
N ARG A 294 -20.31 -11.08 8.95
CA ARG A 294 -19.02 -10.36 8.91
C ARG A 294 -18.45 -10.29 7.49
N ALA A 295 -18.57 -11.36 6.72
CA ALA A 295 -18.13 -11.40 5.32
C ALA A 295 -18.94 -10.43 4.44
N ARG A 296 -20.26 -10.32 4.62
CA ARG A 296 -21.08 -9.34 3.90
C ARG A 296 -20.69 -7.92 4.29
N THR A 297 -20.48 -7.68 5.57
CA THR A 297 -20.11 -6.36 6.12
C THR A 297 -18.77 -5.85 5.57
N ILE A 298 -17.72 -6.69 5.55
CA ILE A 298 -16.43 -6.28 4.96
C ILE A 298 -16.46 -6.22 3.43
N LEU A 299 -17.22 -7.11 2.79
CA LEU A 299 -17.34 -7.13 1.33
C LEU A 299 -18.01 -5.84 0.81
N ASP A 300 -19.00 -5.30 1.53
CA ASP A 300 -19.61 -4.02 1.20
C ASP A 300 -18.58 -2.88 1.21
N GLN A 301 -17.70 -2.84 2.20
CA GLN A 301 -16.61 -1.85 2.28
C GLN A 301 -15.61 -2.01 1.13
N TRP A 302 -15.23 -3.23 0.79
CA TRP A 302 -14.36 -3.51 -0.36
C TRP A 302 -15.00 -3.11 -1.69
N LYS A 303 -16.30 -3.38 -1.88
CA LYS A 303 -17.04 -2.97 -3.07
C LYS A 303 -17.13 -1.45 -3.19
N LYS A 304 -17.43 -0.74 -2.10
CA LYS A 304 -17.38 0.73 -2.07
C LYS A 304 -15.99 1.26 -2.42
N LYS A 305 -14.93 0.70 -1.85
CA LYS A 305 -13.56 1.11 -2.19
C LYS A 305 -13.24 0.85 -3.67
N ALA A 306 -13.66 -0.28 -4.21
CA ALA A 306 -13.42 -0.65 -5.59
C ALA A 306 -14.09 0.29 -6.60
N THR A 307 -15.14 1.03 -6.23
CA THR A 307 -15.74 2.02 -7.15
C THR A 307 -14.88 3.25 -7.40
N LEU A 308 -13.87 3.49 -6.55
CA LEU A 308 -12.96 4.63 -6.67
C LEU A 308 -11.83 4.37 -7.68
N TYR A 309 -11.74 3.14 -8.18
CA TYR A 309 -10.76 2.65 -9.14
C TYR A 309 -11.46 2.15 -10.42
N LYS A 310 -10.69 2.02 -11.50
CA LYS A 310 -11.17 1.51 -12.79
C LYS A 310 -11.38 -0.01 -12.73
#